data_AF-N8VLW8-F1
#
_entry.id   AF-N8VLW8-F1
#
_cell.length_a   1.000
_cell.length_b   1.000
_cell.length_c   1.000
_cell.angle_alpha   90.00
_cell.angle_beta   90.00
_cell.angle_gamma   90.00
#
_symmetry.space_group_name_H-M   'P 1'
#
loop_
_entity.id
_entity.type
_entity.pdbx_description
1 polymer ?
#
loop_
_entity_poly.entity_id
_entity_poly.type
_entity_poly.pdbx_seq_one_letter_code
_entity_poly.pdbx_strand_id
1 'polypeptide(L)'
;MIQEKAKKRGRPAQLLQVAELNDFMHFLRGQEDSELRTEVISLLRDNKCNFERLSEPQQILVKEALKPYRDHMKMQLLADKLEAEKNNSEYEKKFLKLHQQYEQGYLDNTDINLLKMMCNRYLRFKAQKLDVSDLELYLSQIQKNEAKKKRTAENRRKFEIGGAIIAACKELGTNPYTSAEDIKAQFMEYYRYFRRIRQTQFFAEASARTGNYELEYDVIFTALNNLSNYKLEGKSITAIEIERAISEVKLK
;
A
#
# COMPACT_ATOMS: atom_id res chain seq x y z
N MET A 1 -16.21 62.03 -24.08
CA MET A 1 -15.42 60.96 -23.44
C MET A 1 -16.36 60.11 -22.61
N ILE A 2 -16.72 58.92 -23.10
CA ILE A 2 -17.56 57.97 -22.37
C ILE A 2 -16.61 57.16 -21.50
N GLN A 3 -16.65 57.35 -20.17
CA GLN A 3 -15.95 56.49 -19.23
C GLN A 3 -16.57 55.09 -19.29
N GLU A 4 -15.86 54.13 -19.87
CA GLU A 4 -16.22 52.71 -19.77
C GLU A 4 -16.28 52.32 -18.29
N LYS A 5 -17.48 51.95 -17.83
CA LYS A 5 -17.64 51.31 -16.53
C LYS A 5 -16.87 49.99 -16.54
N ALA A 6 -15.88 49.89 -15.65
CA ALA A 6 -15.18 48.64 -15.38
C ALA A 6 -16.20 47.51 -15.17
N LYS A 7 -16.05 46.43 -15.95
CA LYS A 7 -16.81 45.19 -15.79
C LYS A 7 -16.77 44.78 -14.32
N LYS A 8 -17.94 44.70 -13.66
CA LYS A 8 -18.08 44.16 -12.31
C LYS A 8 -17.46 42.76 -12.31
N ARG A 9 -16.22 42.64 -11.81
CA ARG A 9 -15.59 41.35 -11.49
C ARG A 9 -16.57 40.64 -10.55
N GLY A 10 -16.83 39.36 -10.85
CA GLY A 10 -17.80 38.53 -10.15
C GLY A 10 -17.61 38.60 -8.63
N ARG A 11 -18.72 38.44 -7.90
CA ARG A 11 -18.86 38.54 -6.44
C ARG A 11 -17.52 38.36 -5.68
N PRO A 12 -17.11 39.30 -4.81
CA PRO A 12 -15.98 39.07 -3.93
C PRO A 12 -16.23 37.76 -3.18
N ALA A 13 -15.20 36.92 -3.10
CA ALA A 13 -15.23 35.61 -2.46
C ALA A 13 -16.18 35.65 -1.25
N GLN A 14 -17.30 34.91 -1.30
CA GLN A 14 -18.31 34.92 -0.24
C GLN A 14 -17.60 34.86 1.12
N LEU A 15 -17.76 35.93 1.90
CA LEU A 15 -17.39 35.96 3.30
C LEU A 15 -18.09 34.77 3.94
N LEU A 16 -17.33 33.85 4.52
CA LEU A 16 -17.92 32.71 5.20
C LEU A 16 -18.80 33.25 6.32
N GLN A 17 -20.05 32.80 6.36
CA GLN A 17 -20.95 33.12 7.45
C GLN A 17 -20.40 32.54 8.76
N VAL A 18 -20.84 33.07 9.90
CA VAL A 18 -20.36 32.62 11.23
C VAL A 18 -20.50 31.10 11.39
N ALA A 19 -21.56 30.49 10.86
CA ALA A 19 -21.74 29.04 10.84
C ALA A 19 -20.66 28.32 10.02
N GLU A 20 -20.41 28.78 8.79
CA GLU A 20 -19.39 28.19 7.90
C GLU A 20 -17.96 28.37 8.45
N LEU A 21 -17.70 29.41 9.25
CA LEU A 21 -16.44 29.63 9.97
C LEU A 21 -16.27 28.69 11.17
N ASN A 22 -17.37 28.31 11.84
CA ASN A 22 -17.32 27.31 12.90
C ASN A 22 -17.01 25.92 12.32
N ASP A 23 -17.66 25.55 11.22
CA ASP A 23 -17.37 24.29 10.51
C ASP A 23 -15.93 24.26 9.99
N PHE A 24 -15.43 25.40 9.49
CA PHE A 24 -14.03 25.56 9.12
C PHE A 24 -13.08 25.36 10.31
N MET A 25 -13.39 25.88 11.49
CA MET A 25 -12.59 25.63 12.70
C MET A 25 -12.59 24.15 13.10
N HIS A 26 -13.72 23.45 12.95
CA HIS A 26 -13.80 22.02 13.19
C HIS A 26 -12.94 21.24 12.21
N PHE A 27 -12.99 21.59 10.92
CA PHE A 27 -12.11 21.01 9.90
C PHE A 27 -10.63 21.23 10.24
N LEU A 28 -10.23 22.45 10.60
CA LEU A 28 -8.83 22.74 10.95
C LEU A 28 -8.35 21.89 12.13
N ARG A 29 -9.18 21.68 13.16
CA ARG A 29 -8.81 20.85 14.33
C ARG A 29 -8.54 19.39 13.98
N GLY A 30 -9.09 18.89 12.87
CA GLY A 30 -8.87 17.52 12.40
C GLY A 30 -7.67 17.35 11.46
N GLN A 31 -6.96 18.42 11.10
CA GLN A 31 -5.76 18.37 10.26
C GLN A 31 -4.49 18.20 11.10
N GLU A 32 -3.38 17.82 10.48
CA GLU A 32 -2.06 17.81 11.13
C GLU A 32 -1.66 19.20 11.68
N ASP A 33 -0.85 19.18 12.72
CA ASP A 33 -0.38 20.38 13.43
C ASP A 33 0.53 21.24 12.53
N SER A 34 0.15 22.49 12.29
CA SER A 34 0.97 23.50 11.62
C SER A 34 0.85 24.88 12.26
N GLU A 35 1.88 25.72 12.07
CA GLU A 35 1.92 27.10 12.56
C GLU A 35 0.75 27.92 12.02
N LEU A 36 0.54 27.89 10.69
CA LEU A 36 -0.57 28.57 10.02
C LEU A 36 -1.93 28.17 10.59
N ARG A 37 -2.14 26.87 10.85
CA ARG A 37 -3.39 26.36 11.42
C ARG A 37 -3.62 26.90 12.84
N THR A 38 -2.59 26.87 13.66
CA THR A 38 -2.66 27.31 15.07
C THR A 38 -2.93 28.80 15.15
N GLU A 39 -2.25 29.59 14.32
CA GLU A 39 -2.44 31.03 14.17
C GLU A 39 -3.86 31.35 13.70
N VAL A 40 -4.35 30.68 12.65
CA VAL A 40 -5.71 30.90 12.12
C VAL A 40 -6.79 30.51 13.14
N ILE A 41 -6.61 29.43 13.91
CA ILE A 41 -7.55 29.04 14.98
C ILE A 41 -7.59 30.11 16.08
N SER A 42 -6.44 30.67 16.48
CA SER A 42 -6.39 31.75 17.47
C SER A 42 -7.10 32.99 16.95
N LEU A 43 -6.75 33.44 15.75
CA LEU A 43 -7.32 34.63 15.11
C LEU A 43 -8.85 34.55 15.01
N LEU A 44 -9.39 33.41 14.58
CA LEU A 44 -10.82 33.20 14.47
C LEU A 44 -11.51 33.15 15.85
N ARG A 45 -10.88 32.56 16.86
CA ARG A 45 -11.41 32.50 18.23
C ARG A 45 -11.48 33.88 18.86
N ASP A 46 -10.40 34.65 18.77
CA ASP A 46 -10.27 35.98 19.38
C ASP A 46 -11.26 36.98 18.77
N ASN A 47 -11.58 36.79 17.48
CA ASN A 47 -12.53 37.62 16.74
C ASN A 47 -13.96 37.06 16.69
N LYS A 48 -14.29 36.07 17.52
CA LYS A 48 -15.62 35.44 17.62
C LYS A 48 -16.15 34.93 16.28
N CYS A 49 -15.28 34.33 15.46
CA CYS A 49 -15.60 33.81 14.13
C CYS A 49 -16.28 34.85 13.23
N ASN A 50 -15.87 36.11 13.33
CA ASN A 50 -16.31 37.18 12.43
C ASN A 50 -15.15 37.60 11.53
N PHE A 51 -15.21 37.22 10.26
CA PHE A 51 -14.17 37.52 9.28
C PHE A 51 -13.97 39.02 9.04
N GLU A 52 -15.02 39.83 9.15
CA GLU A 52 -14.95 41.29 8.92
C GLU A 52 -14.20 42.04 10.02
N ARG A 53 -14.03 41.42 11.19
CA ARG A 53 -13.26 41.99 12.31
C ARG A 53 -11.75 41.78 12.19
N LEU A 54 -11.33 40.93 11.25
CA LEU A 54 -9.92 40.66 11.00
C LEU A 54 -9.29 41.80 10.18
N SER A 55 -8.04 42.14 10.51
CA SER A 55 -7.23 43.05 9.70
C SER A 55 -6.92 42.43 8.33
N GLU A 56 -6.57 43.26 7.35
CA GLU A 56 -6.30 42.80 5.98
C GLU A 56 -5.20 41.70 5.91
N PRO A 57 -4.08 41.78 6.66
CA PRO A 57 -3.11 40.68 6.75
C PRO A 57 -3.70 39.39 7.36
N GLN A 58 -4.52 39.50 8.42
CA GLN A 58 -5.17 38.34 9.05
C GLN A 58 -6.18 37.68 8.10
N GLN A 59 -6.91 38.47 7.32
CA GLN A 59 -7.81 37.96 6.30
C GLN A 59 -7.08 37.17 5.20
N ILE A 60 -5.85 37.55 4.87
CA ILE A 60 -5.02 36.81 3.89
C ILE A 60 -4.65 35.43 4.45
N LEU A 61 -4.19 35.35 5.70
CA LEU A 61 -3.85 34.09 6.37
C LEU A 61 -5.06 33.14 6.44
N VAL A 62 -6.23 33.66 6.83
CA VAL A 62 -7.46 32.86 6.85
C VAL A 62 -7.84 32.40 5.44
N LYS A 63 -7.72 33.26 4.41
CA LYS A 63 -7.98 32.87 3.01
C LYS A 63 -7.04 31.78 2.50
N GLU A 64 -5.79 31.77 2.97
CA GLU A 64 -4.82 30.74 2.64
C GLU A 64 -5.19 29.40 3.26
N ALA A 65 -5.47 29.38 4.56
CA ALA A 65 -5.93 28.19 5.29
C ALA A 65 -7.31 27.69 4.82
N LEU A 66 -8.09 28.52 4.13
CA LEU A 66 -9.39 28.15 3.56
C LEU A 66 -9.30 27.32 2.29
N LYS A 67 -8.17 27.31 1.57
CA LYS A 67 -8.07 26.57 0.30
C LYS A 67 -8.37 25.07 0.48
N PRO A 68 -7.75 24.34 1.44
CA PRO A 68 -8.04 22.92 1.66
C PRO A 68 -9.48 22.68 2.12
N TYR A 69 -10.03 23.58 2.95
CA TYR A 69 -11.40 23.48 3.43
C TYR A 69 -12.44 23.60 2.30
N ARG A 70 -12.20 24.48 1.33
CA ARG A 70 -13.09 24.61 0.16
C ARG A 70 -13.11 23.35 -0.69
N ASP A 71 -11.99 22.65 -0.81
CA ASP A 71 -11.94 21.38 -1.52
C ASP A 71 -12.67 20.29 -0.71
N HIS A 72 -12.43 20.22 0.60
CA HIS A 72 -13.16 19.33 1.51
C HIS A 72 -14.68 19.52 1.40
N MET A 73 -15.16 20.76 1.52
CA MET A 73 -16.58 21.09 1.44
C MET A 73 -17.20 20.70 0.09
N LYS A 74 -16.47 20.86 -1.03
CA LYS A 74 -16.95 20.40 -2.34
C LYS A 74 -17.09 18.88 -2.41
N MET A 75 -16.13 18.16 -1.84
CA MET A 75 -16.14 16.71 -1.79
C MET A 75 -17.30 16.20 -0.93
N GLN A 76 -17.49 16.80 0.25
CA GLN A 76 -18.62 16.51 1.14
C GLN A 76 -19.97 16.73 0.45
N LEU A 77 -20.18 17.93 -0.12
CA LEU A 77 -21.43 18.27 -0.80
C LEU A 77 -21.73 17.36 -2.00
N LEU A 78 -20.69 16.79 -2.63
CA LEU A 78 -20.88 15.80 -3.68
C LEU A 78 -21.22 14.43 -3.09
N ALA A 79 -20.54 14.00 -2.03
CA ALA A 79 -20.82 12.75 -1.34
C ALA A 79 -22.26 12.72 -0.82
N ASP A 80 -22.70 13.75 -0.08
CA ASP A 80 -24.05 13.85 0.46
C ASP A 80 -25.13 13.74 -0.63
N LYS A 81 -24.87 14.33 -1.82
CA LYS A 81 -25.77 14.24 -2.98
C LYS A 81 -25.84 12.82 -3.53
N LEU A 82 -24.69 12.17 -3.70
CA LEU A 82 -24.60 10.82 -4.27
C LEU A 82 -25.11 9.76 -3.29
N GLU A 83 -24.97 9.96 -1.98
CA GLU A 83 -25.54 9.08 -0.97
C GLU A 83 -27.07 9.13 -0.94
N ALA A 84 -27.66 10.29 -1.24
CA ALA A 84 -29.10 10.45 -1.39
C ALA A 84 -29.63 9.81 -2.69
N GLU A 85 -28.77 9.52 -3.68
CA GLU A 85 -29.14 8.90 -4.94
C GLU A 85 -29.18 7.35 -4.81
N LYS A 86 -30.28 6.73 -5.28
CA LYS A 86 -30.47 5.27 -5.17
C LYS A 86 -29.63 4.46 -6.17
N ASN A 87 -29.27 5.06 -7.31
CA ASN A 87 -28.63 4.37 -8.42
C ASN A 87 -27.33 5.10 -8.82
N ASN A 88 -26.25 4.80 -8.09
CA ASN A 88 -24.93 5.33 -8.39
C ASN A 88 -24.23 4.50 -9.48
N SER A 89 -23.64 5.18 -10.46
CA SER A 89 -22.72 4.63 -11.46
C SER A 89 -21.45 4.07 -10.80
N GLU A 90 -20.63 3.32 -11.56
CA GLU A 90 -19.36 2.82 -11.04
C GLU A 90 -18.41 3.95 -10.61
N TYR A 91 -18.44 5.07 -11.34
CA TYR A 91 -17.65 6.25 -11.02
C TYR A 91 -18.03 6.84 -9.66
N GLU A 92 -19.34 7.03 -9.45
CA GLU A 92 -19.90 7.59 -8.22
C GLU A 92 -19.66 6.65 -7.04
N LYS A 93 -19.80 5.34 -7.22
CA LYS A 93 -19.45 4.33 -6.20
C LYS A 93 -17.97 4.38 -5.82
N LYS A 94 -17.04 4.52 -6.80
CA LYS A 94 -15.61 4.67 -6.49
C LYS A 94 -15.35 5.99 -5.73
N PHE A 95 -16.01 7.08 -6.13
CA PHE A 95 -15.91 8.36 -5.43
C PHE A 95 -16.36 8.24 -3.97
N LEU A 96 -17.56 7.69 -3.70
CA LEU A 96 -18.09 7.50 -2.36
C LEU A 96 -17.18 6.64 -1.49
N LYS A 97 -16.64 5.55 -2.03
CA LYS A 97 -15.68 4.71 -1.32
C LYS A 97 -14.41 5.46 -0.93
N LEU A 98 -13.83 6.22 -1.86
CA LEU A 98 -12.65 7.05 -1.56
C LEU A 98 -13.00 8.16 -0.56
N HIS A 99 -14.18 8.77 -0.66
CA HIS A 99 -14.63 9.78 0.31
C HIS A 99 -14.74 9.21 1.73
N GLN A 100 -15.32 8.03 1.88
CA GLN A 100 -15.42 7.36 3.18
C GLN A 100 -14.02 7.08 3.77
N GLN A 101 -13.06 6.65 2.95
CA GLN A 101 -11.68 6.43 3.38
C GLN A 101 -10.96 7.73 3.73
N TYR A 102 -11.30 8.84 3.05
CA TYR A 102 -10.81 10.18 3.34
C TYR A 102 -11.27 10.64 4.73
N GLU A 103 -12.57 10.52 5.04
CA GLU A 103 -13.12 10.89 6.36
C GLU A 103 -12.52 10.07 7.51
N GLN A 104 -12.19 8.79 7.24
CA GLN A 104 -11.55 7.90 8.21
C GLN A 104 -10.03 8.15 8.37
N GLY A 105 -9.43 9.03 7.56
CA GLY A 105 -8.00 9.32 7.60
C GLY A 105 -7.11 8.21 7.03
N TYR A 106 -7.65 7.31 6.21
CA TYR A 106 -6.92 6.15 5.66
C TYR A 106 -6.33 6.38 4.27
N LEU A 107 -6.62 7.50 3.61
CA LEU A 107 -6.08 7.78 2.29
C LEU A 107 -4.70 8.44 2.36
N ASP A 108 -3.81 7.99 1.48
CA ASP A 108 -2.55 8.66 1.24
C ASP A 108 -2.74 9.93 0.37
N ASN A 109 -1.68 10.72 0.24
CA ASN A 109 -1.71 11.94 -0.58
C ASN A 109 -2.03 11.68 -2.06
N THR A 110 -1.71 10.50 -2.60
CA THR A 110 -2.00 10.14 -3.99
C THR A 110 -3.50 9.95 -4.17
N ASP A 111 -4.13 9.23 -3.26
CA ASP A 111 -5.56 8.93 -3.32
C ASP A 111 -6.42 10.14 -2.95
N ILE A 112 -5.94 11.01 -2.04
CA ILE A 112 -6.57 12.32 -1.78
C ILE A 112 -6.57 13.16 -3.06
N ASN A 113 -5.46 13.19 -3.81
CA ASN A 113 -5.40 13.92 -5.08
C ASN A 113 -6.31 13.29 -6.14
N LEU A 114 -6.43 11.96 -6.17
CA LEU A 114 -7.38 11.26 -7.04
C LEU A 114 -8.82 11.65 -6.69
N LEU A 115 -9.19 11.63 -5.41
CA LEU A 115 -10.52 12.03 -4.94
C LEU A 115 -10.86 13.47 -5.34
N LYS A 116 -9.94 14.42 -5.11
CA LYS A 116 -10.10 15.83 -5.54
C LYS A 116 -10.28 15.94 -7.05
N MET A 117 -9.49 15.21 -7.82
CA MET A 117 -9.58 15.19 -9.28
C MET A 117 -10.93 14.63 -9.74
N MET A 118 -11.39 13.55 -9.10
CA MET A 118 -12.68 12.93 -9.41
C MET A 118 -13.84 13.90 -9.12
N CYS A 119 -13.84 14.53 -7.95
CA CYS A 119 -14.84 15.54 -7.59
C CYS A 119 -14.91 16.67 -8.62
N ASN A 120 -13.75 17.27 -8.96
CA ASN A 120 -13.71 18.38 -9.90
C ASN A 120 -14.18 17.98 -11.30
N ARG A 121 -13.84 16.78 -11.75
CA ARG A 121 -14.25 16.29 -13.06
C ARG A 121 -15.75 16.04 -13.10
N TYR A 122 -16.31 15.37 -12.09
CA TYR A 122 -17.76 15.18 -11.97
C TYR A 122 -18.52 16.50 -12.01
N LEU A 123 -18.10 17.50 -11.24
CA LEU A 123 -18.76 18.81 -11.20
C LEU A 123 -18.68 19.53 -12.55
N ARG A 124 -17.54 19.48 -13.24
CA ARG A 124 -17.40 20.03 -14.60
C ARG A 124 -18.30 19.31 -15.60
N PHE A 125 -18.41 17.99 -15.46
CA PHE A 125 -19.21 17.14 -16.32
C PHE A 125 -20.70 17.48 -16.22
N LYS A 126 -21.21 17.56 -14.99
CA LYS A 126 -22.60 17.96 -14.69
C LYS A 126 -22.89 19.40 -15.16
N ALA A 127 -21.92 20.30 -15.04
CA ALA A 127 -22.04 21.67 -15.55
C ALA A 127 -22.12 21.75 -17.09
N GLN A 128 -21.50 20.81 -17.80
CA GLN A 128 -21.47 20.74 -19.26
C GLN A 128 -22.61 19.87 -19.84
N LYS A 129 -23.47 19.27 -19.01
CA LYS A 129 -24.55 18.35 -19.42
C LYS A 129 -24.06 17.19 -20.31
N LEU A 130 -22.83 16.74 -20.07
CA LEU A 130 -22.26 15.59 -20.79
C LEU A 130 -22.81 14.27 -20.21
N ASP A 131 -22.64 13.16 -20.94
CA ASP A 131 -23.20 11.83 -20.62
C ASP A 131 -22.30 10.93 -19.78
N VAL A 132 -22.84 10.27 -18.76
CA VAL A 132 -22.10 9.51 -17.71
C VAL A 132 -21.10 8.49 -18.28
N SER A 133 -21.31 8.01 -19.50
CA SER A 133 -20.41 7.14 -20.27
C SER A 133 -18.94 7.63 -20.35
N ASP A 134 -18.69 8.94 -20.44
CA ASP A 134 -17.33 9.50 -20.49
C ASP A 134 -16.60 9.43 -19.13
N LEU A 135 -17.36 9.46 -18.01
CA LEU A 135 -16.79 9.28 -16.66
C LEU A 135 -16.39 7.82 -16.43
N GLU A 136 -17.15 6.87 -16.98
CA GLU A 136 -16.81 5.44 -16.94
C GLU A 136 -15.57 5.13 -17.77
N LEU A 137 -15.44 5.73 -18.95
CA LEU A 137 -14.24 5.59 -19.79
C LEU A 137 -12.99 6.11 -19.05
N TYR A 138 -13.12 7.22 -18.34
CA TYR A 138 -12.05 7.75 -17.50
C TYR A 138 -11.74 6.85 -16.29
N LEU A 139 -12.76 6.30 -15.64
CA LEU A 139 -12.59 5.31 -14.57
C LEU A 139 -11.77 4.10 -15.07
N SER A 140 -12.10 3.60 -16.26
CA SER A 140 -11.39 2.51 -16.92
C SER A 140 -9.92 2.84 -17.17
N GLN A 141 -9.61 4.08 -17.58
CA GLN A 141 -8.22 4.52 -17.78
C GLN A 141 -7.43 4.55 -16.47
N ILE A 142 -8.02 5.04 -15.37
CA ILE A 142 -7.38 5.03 -14.05
C ILE A 142 -7.08 3.59 -13.64
N GLN A 143 -8.07 2.70 -13.73
CA GLN A 143 -7.92 1.28 -13.37
C GLN A 143 -6.84 0.58 -14.22
N LYS A 144 -6.80 0.85 -15.53
CA LYS A 144 -5.74 0.33 -16.43
C LYS A 144 -4.35 0.80 -16.01
N ASN A 145 -4.21 2.07 -15.62
CA ASN A 145 -2.93 2.63 -15.15
C ASN A 145 -2.49 2.03 -13.81
N GLU A 146 -3.40 1.86 -12.85
CA GLU A 146 -3.14 1.18 -11.58
C GLU A 146 -2.70 -0.28 -11.82
N ALA A 147 -3.40 -1.02 -12.70
CA ALA A 147 -3.04 -2.39 -13.06
C ALA A 147 -1.66 -2.46 -13.73
N LYS A 148 -1.32 -1.50 -14.61
CA LYS A 148 0.00 -1.40 -15.22
C LYS A 148 1.09 -1.17 -14.17
N LYS A 149 0.88 -0.24 -13.22
CA LYS A 149 1.83 -0.01 -12.11
C LYS A 149 2.06 -1.28 -11.29
N LYS A 150 1.00 -2.01 -10.93
CA LYS A 150 1.12 -3.29 -10.21
C LYS A 150 1.92 -4.33 -10.99
N ARG A 151 1.64 -4.50 -12.30
CA ARG A 151 2.41 -5.40 -13.17
C ARG A 151 3.89 -5.00 -13.26
N THR A 152 4.20 -3.71 -13.36
CA THR A 152 5.59 -3.23 -13.37
C THR A 152 6.32 -3.53 -12.06
N ALA A 153 5.66 -3.33 -10.91
CA ALA A 153 6.24 -3.63 -9.61
C ALA A 153 6.48 -5.14 -9.42
N GLU A 154 5.53 -5.98 -9.82
CA GLU A 154 5.66 -7.43 -9.80
C GLU A 154 6.80 -7.90 -10.70
N ASN A 155 6.89 -7.37 -11.93
CA ASN A 155 7.97 -7.69 -12.85
C ASN A 155 9.32 -7.28 -12.30
N ARG A 156 9.44 -6.08 -11.72
CA ARG A 156 10.67 -5.63 -11.06
C ARG A 156 11.11 -6.61 -9.96
N ARG A 157 10.19 -7.04 -9.10
CA ARG A 157 10.47 -8.02 -8.05
C ARG A 157 10.91 -9.37 -8.63
N LYS A 158 10.30 -9.84 -9.74
CA LYS A 158 10.74 -11.05 -10.45
C LYS A 158 12.18 -10.92 -10.95
N PHE A 159 12.55 -9.76 -11.50
CA PHE A 159 13.93 -9.50 -11.93
C PHE A 159 14.92 -9.46 -10.76
N GLU A 160 14.56 -8.82 -9.66
CA GLU A 160 15.40 -8.77 -8.44
C GLU A 160 15.64 -10.18 -7.87
N ILE A 161 14.59 -10.99 -7.74
CA ILE A 161 14.69 -12.39 -7.29
C ILE A 161 15.52 -13.23 -8.28
N GLY A 162 15.26 -13.10 -9.58
CA GLY A 162 16.03 -13.81 -10.61
C GLY A 162 17.52 -13.47 -10.56
N GLY A 163 17.85 -12.19 -10.38
CA GLY A 163 19.23 -11.72 -10.21
C GLY A 163 19.90 -12.29 -8.95
N ALA A 164 19.19 -12.32 -7.82
CA ALA A 164 19.70 -12.90 -6.58
C ALA A 164 19.99 -14.41 -6.71
N ILE A 165 19.10 -15.15 -7.37
CA ILE A 165 19.32 -16.58 -7.64
C ILE A 165 20.55 -16.77 -8.52
N ILE A 166 20.67 -16.01 -9.62
CA ILE A 166 21.84 -16.08 -10.51
C ILE A 166 23.15 -15.79 -9.75
N ALA A 167 23.14 -14.81 -8.84
CA ALA A 167 24.30 -14.49 -8.01
C ALA A 167 24.68 -15.65 -7.08
N ALA A 168 23.71 -16.20 -6.34
CA ALA A 168 23.93 -17.35 -5.45
C ALA A 168 24.46 -18.58 -6.22
N CYS A 169 23.92 -18.83 -7.41
CA CYS A 169 24.40 -19.87 -8.31
C CYS A 169 25.89 -19.72 -8.65
N LYS A 170 26.35 -18.50 -8.95
CA LYS A 170 27.76 -18.21 -9.23
C LYS A 170 28.65 -18.45 -8.01
N GLU A 171 28.21 -18.02 -6.82
CA GLU A 171 28.97 -18.17 -5.58
C GLU A 171 29.16 -19.64 -5.20
N LEU A 172 28.15 -20.48 -5.42
CA LEU A 172 28.22 -21.91 -5.12
C LEU A 172 29.13 -22.70 -6.07
N GLY A 173 29.77 -22.05 -7.06
CA GLY A 173 30.62 -22.71 -8.07
C GLY A 173 29.85 -23.64 -9.01
N THR A 174 28.57 -23.83 -8.75
CA THR A 174 27.63 -24.54 -9.59
C THR A 174 27.14 -23.56 -10.64
N ASN A 175 27.68 -23.64 -11.86
CA ASN A 175 26.96 -23.17 -13.04
C ASN A 175 26.35 -24.36 -13.81
N PRO A 176 25.44 -25.19 -13.25
CA PRO A 176 24.85 -26.31 -13.97
C PRO A 176 23.54 -25.91 -14.65
N TYR A 177 23.14 -24.64 -14.60
CA TYR A 177 21.79 -24.21 -14.97
C TYR A 177 21.69 -23.97 -16.47
N THR A 178 21.14 -24.95 -17.16
CA THR A 178 20.85 -24.90 -18.60
C THR A 178 19.58 -24.12 -18.93
N SER A 179 18.64 -24.00 -17.98
CA SER A 179 17.38 -23.26 -18.13
C SER A 179 16.77 -22.75 -16.80
N ALA A 180 15.77 -21.87 -16.88
CA ALA A 180 15.02 -21.38 -15.72
C ALA A 180 14.16 -22.49 -15.07
N GLU A 181 13.69 -23.44 -15.87
CA GLU A 181 12.93 -24.61 -15.44
C GLU A 181 13.80 -25.55 -14.59
N ASP A 182 15.07 -25.75 -14.96
CA ASP A 182 16.00 -26.59 -14.21
C ASP A 182 16.29 -25.98 -12.82
N ILE A 183 16.53 -24.66 -12.77
CA ILE A 183 16.68 -23.90 -11.51
C ILE A 183 15.47 -24.13 -10.61
N LYS A 184 14.26 -23.99 -11.17
CA LYS A 184 13.02 -24.15 -10.42
C LYS A 184 12.84 -25.59 -9.92
N ALA A 185 13.07 -26.59 -10.77
CA ALA A 185 12.91 -27.99 -10.42
C ALA A 185 13.85 -28.37 -9.28
N GLN A 186 15.11 -27.98 -9.38
CA GLN A 186 16.13 -28.29 -8.39
C GLN A 186 15.87 -27.55 -7.06
N PHE A 187 15.47 -26.28 -7.09
CA PHE A 187 15.05 -25.56 -5.88
C PHE A 187 13.89 -26.27 -5.17
N MET A 188 12.88 -26.71 -5.92
CA MET A 188 11.74 -27.45 -5.38
C MET A 188 12.15 -28.80 -4.80
N GLU A 189 13.09 -29.50 -5.44
CA GLU A 189 13.62 -30.78 -4.97
C GLU A 189 14.40 -30.60 -3.66
N TYR A 190 15.37 -29.67 -3.62
CA TYR A 190 16.12 -29.36 -2.40
C TYR A 190 15.20 -28.94 -1.26
N TYR A 191 14.21 -28.10 -1.54
CA TYR A 191 13.25 -27.68 -0.53
C TYR A 191 12.43 -28.86 0.02
N ARG A 192 11.95 -29.76 -0.85
CA ARG A 192 11.21 -30.96 -0.44
C ARG A 192 12.09 -31.92 0.36
N TYR A 193 13.31 -32.16 -0.09
CA TYR A 193 14.28 -33.02 0.58
C TYR A 193 14.61 -32.47 1.97
N PHE A 194 14.95 -31.19 2.04
CA PHE A 194 15.26 -30.52 3.30
C PHE A 194 14.08 -30.55 4.28
N ARG A 195 12.85 -30.30 3.79
CA ARG A 195 11.64 -30.39 4.62
C ARG A 195 11.45 -31.79 5.21
N ARG A 196 11.70 -32.86 4.45
CA ARG A 196 11.63 -34.24 4.97
C ARG A 196 12.69 -34.51 6.02
N ILE A 197 13.93 -34.03 5.82
CA ILE A 197 14.99 -34.15 6.82
C ILE A 197 14.60 -33.46 8.13
N ARG A 198 14.05 -32.25 8.07
CA ARG A 198 13.62 -31.52 9.28
C ARG A 198 12.53 -32.23 10.09
N GLN A 199 11.81 -33.17 9.47
CA GLN A 199 10.78 -33.96 10.14
C GLN A 199 11.34 -35.21 10.84
N THR A 200 12.62 -35.52 10.65
CA THR A 200 13.25 -36.67 11.31
C THR A 200 13.44 -36.42 12.80
N GLN A 201 13.40 -37.49 13.59
CA GLN A 201 13.68 -37.42 15.04
C GLN A 201 15.11 -36.90 15.30
N PHE A 202 16.07 -37.30 14.47
CA PHE A 202 17.45 -36.85 14.54
C PHE A 202 17.57 -35.32 14.42
N PHE A 203 16.87 -34.73 13.44
CA PHE A 203 16.86 -33.28 13.27
C PHE A 203 16.17 -32.58 14.44
N ALA A 204 15.03 -33.09 14.90
CA ALA A 204 14.32 -32.52 16.03
C ALA A 204 15.16 -32.51 17.32
N GLU A 205 15.91 -33.58 17.58
CA GLU A 205 16.79 -33.69 18.74
C GLU A 205 18.01 -32.75 18.64
N ALA A 206 18.63 -32.65 17.46
CA ALA A 206 19.70 -31.69 17.23
C ALA A 206 19.20 -30.24 17.46
N SER A 207 18.03 -29.90 16.91
CA SER A 207 17.40 -28.59 17.06
C SER A 207 17.18 -28.20 18.52
N ALA A 208 16.63 -29.13 19.31
CA ALA A 208 16.36 -28.93 20.73
C ALA A 208 17.63 -28.72 21.56
N ARG A 209 18.77 -29.29 21.13
CA ARG A 209 20.05 -29.22 21.84
C ARG A 209 20.90 -28.01 21.44
N THR A 210 20.80 -27.52 20.21
CA THR A 210 21.61 -26.39 19.73
C THR A 210 20.91 -25.04 19.90
N GLY A 211 19.59 -24.96 19.66
CA GLY A 211 18.83 -23.72 19.69
C GLY A 211 19.27 -22.66 18.66
N ASN A 212 20.23 -22.97 17.77
CA ASN A 212 20.80 -22.09 16.75
C ASN A 212 20.89 -22.85 15.43
N TYR A 213 20.32 -22.29 14.37
CA TYR A 213 20.24 -22.90 13.05
C TYR A 213 21.61 -23.07 12.37
N GLU A 214 22.58 -22.18 12.60
CA GLU A 214 23.92 -22.28 11.99
C GLU A 214 24.70 -23.44 12.60
N LEU A 215 24.63 -23.58 13.93
CA LEU A 215 25.28 -24.66 14.67
C LEU A 215 24.55 -26.00 14.50
N GLU A 216 23.24 -25.97 14.26
CA GLU A 216 22.40 -27.16 14.03
C GLU A 216 22.93 -27.99 12.86
N TYR A 217 23.31 -27.36 11.74
CA TYR A 217 23.83 -28.08 10.58
C TYR A 217 25.15 -28.77 10.87
N ASP A 218 26.11 -28.07 11.46
CA ASP A 218 27.43 -28.63 11.76
C ASP A 218 27.34 -29.79 12.76
N VAL A 219 26.48 -29.67 13.76
CA VAL A 219 26.21 -30.75 14.74
C VAL A 219 25.58 -31.95 14.05
N ILE A 220 24.58 -31.75 13.19
CA ILE A 220 23.93 -32.81 12.42
C ILE A 220 24.94 -33.54 11.54
N PHE A 221 25.72 -32.81 10.75
CA PHE A 221 26.73 -33.40 9.86
C PHE A 221 27.79 -34.18 10.64
N THR A 222 28.29 -33.62 11.74
CA THR A 222 29.28 -34.27 12.60
C THR A 222 28.72 -35.54 13.23
N ALA A 223 27.52 -35.47 13.80
CA ALA A 223 26.87 -36.60 14.44
C ALA A 223 26.56 -37.72 13.43
N LEU A 224 26.05 -37.40 12.24
CA LEU A 224 25.82 -38.36 11.16
C LEU A 224 27.11 -39.06 10.73
N ASN A 225 28.20 -38.33 10.53
CA ASN A 225 29.50 -38.92 10.19
C ASN A 225 30.00 -39.86 11.29
N ASN A 226 29.80 -39.49 12.56
CA ASN A 226 30.22 -40.30 13.69
C ASN A 226 29.40 -41.59 13.89
N LEU A 227 28.17 -41.67 13.36
CA LEU A 227 27.37 -42.91 13.41
C LEU A 227 28.08 -44.09 12.74
N SER A 228 28.90 -43.82 11.73
CA SER A 228 29.65 -44.85 11.00
C SER A 228 30.73 -45.54 11.86
N ASN A 229 31.15 -44.91 12.95
CA ASN A 229 32.17 -45.44 13.87
C ASN A 229 31.60 -46.51 14.81
N TYR A 230 30.29 -46.51 15.05
CA TYR A 230 29.65 -47.50 15.92
C TYR A 230 29.39 -48.78 15.13
N LYS A 231 29.80 -49.93 15.68
CA LYS A 231 29.69 -51.23 15.04
C LYS A 231 28.83 -52.20 15.85
N LEU A 232 27.98 -52.94 15.15
CA LEU A 232 27.24 -54.08 15.66
C LEU A 232 27.65 -55.31 14.84
N GLU A 233 28.11 -56.36 15.51
CA GLU A 233 28.56 -57.60 14.86
C GLU A 233 29.59 -57.38 13.73
N GLY A 234 30.48 -56.40 13.92
CA GLY A 234 31.54 -56.05 12.95
C GLY A 234 31.09 -55.17 11.79
N LYS A 235 29.79 -54.92 11.58
CA LYS A 235 29.25 -53.97 10.59
C LYS A 235 28.96 -52.61 11.23
N SER A 236 29.14 -51.51 10.49
CA SER A 236 28.75 -50.18 11.00
C SER A 236 27.24 -50.04 11.08
N ILE A 237 26.75 -49.31 12.08
CA ILE A 237 25.32 -49.04 12.25
C ILE A 237 24.76 -48.34 11.01
N THR A 238 25.52 -47.41 10.41
CA THR A 238 25.14 -46.75 9.16
C THR A 238 24.89 -47.74 8.02
N ALA A 239 25.74 -48.76 7.84
CA ALA A 239 25.56 -49.76 6.79
C ALA A 239 24.31 -50.61 7.05
N ILE A 240 24.09 -51.04 8.30
CA ILE A 240 22.94 -51.85 8.70
C ILE A 240 21.63 -51.11 8.41
N GLU A 241 21.51 -49.84 8.83
CA GLU A 241 20.29 -49.06 8.64
C GLU A 241 20.03 -48.70 7.17
N ILE A 242 21.08 -48.47 6.36
CA ILE A 242 20.92 -48.25 4.91
C ILE A 242 20.44 -49.53 4.22
N GLU A 243 21.04 -50.69 4.50
CA GLU A 243 20.62 -51.99 3.94
C GLU A 243 19.15 -52.29 4.26
N ARG A 244 18.75 -52.01 5.51
CA ARG A 244 17.37 -52.14 5.97
C ARG A 244 16.42 -51.19 5.24
N ALA A 245 16.74 -49.89 5.18
CA ALA A 245 15.91 -48.89 4.54
C ALA A 245 15.73 -49.16 3.03
N ILE A 246 16.78 -49.61 2.34
CA ILE A 246 16.69 -50.03 0.93
C ILE A 246 15.67 -51.16 0.77
N SER A 247 15.67 -52.14 1.68
CA SER A 247 14.75 -53.26 1.65
C SER A 247 13.30 -52.80 1.87
N GLU A 248 13.07 -51.91 2.83
CA GLU A 248 11.74 -51.35 3.12
C GLU A 248 11.17 -50.49 1.99
N VAL A 249 12.02 -49.75 1.27
CA VAL A 249 11.60 -48.92 0.13
C VAL A 249 11.37 -49.76 -1.12
N LYS A 250 12.18 -50.79 -1.37
CA LYS A 250 12.00 -51.69 -2.54
C LYS A 250 10.77 -52.59 -2.44
N LEU A 251 10.24 -52.80 -1.23
CA LEU A 251 9.03 -53.58 -0.97
C LEU A 251 7.73 -52.75 -1.07
N LYS A 252 7.83 -51.43 -1.29
CA LYS A 252 6.70 -50.52 -1.53
C LYS A 252 6.57 -50.20 -3.00
#